data_AF-R7T2U7-F1
#
_entry.id   AF-R7T2U7-F1
#
_cell.length_a   1.000
_cell.length_b   1.000
_cell.length_c   1.000
_cell.angle_alpha   90.00
_cell.angle_beta   90.00
_cell.angle_gamma   90.00
#
_symmetry.space_group_name_H-M   'P 1'
#
loop_
_entity.id
_entity.type
_entity.pdbx_description
1 polymer ?
#
loop_
_entity_poly.entity_id
_entity_poly.type
_entity_poly.pdbx_seq_one_letter_code
_entity_poly.pdbx_strand_id
1 'polypeptide(L)'
;KVRSFCSLAAEQGYGWAWLDTCCIDKASRAELSEAINSMYAWYKAADVCYVYLFDLDDGDHPFDKDSQFRASEWHSRAWTLQELLAPTDVVFLAKSWALIGRLAVLAPVLAEICGRDRTILRGYSAWKRKQQTSVAQRMSCAARRKTKRQEDRALLVMGIFGVSIPNVYGEGLERACLWLYVAGGDEPLRRSDYLRVGPD
;
A
#
# COMPACT_ATOMS: atom_id res chain seq x y z
N LYS A 1 13.15 15.83 -0.26
CA LYS A 1 12.47 14.56 0.13
C LYS A 1 13.46 13.52 0.64
N VAL A 2 14.37 12.99 -0.18
CA VAL A 2 15.34 11.94 0.25
C VAL A 2 16.20 12.38 1.45
N ARG A 3 16.84 13.55 1.40
CA ARG A 3 17.65 14.05 2.53
C ARG A 3 16.85 14.13 3.83
N SER A 4 15.66 14.73 3.78
CA SER A 4 14.76 14.86 4.92
C SER A 4 14.31 13.49 5.48
N PHE A 5 14.07 12.51 4.61
CA PHE A 5 13.77 11.14 5.03
C PHE A 5 14.94 10.52 5.80
N CYS A 6 16.15 10.61 5.26
CA CYS A 6 17.34 10.08 5.93
C CYS A 6 17.63 10.81 7.25
N SER A 7 17.46 12.13 7.29
CA SER A 7 17.60 12.92 8.52
C SER A 7 16.60 12.47 9.57
N LEU A 8 15.31 12.37 9.22
CA LEU A 8 14.27 11.88 10.12
C LEU A 8 14.59 10.46 10.63
N ALA A 9 14.96 9.55 9.74
CA ALA A 9 15.29 8.17 10.13
C ALA A 9 16.48 8.13 11.10
N ALA A 10 17.54 8.89 10.84
CA ALA A 10 18.71 8.97 11.71
C ALA A 10 18.39 9.60 13.07
N GLU A 11 17.59 10.67 13.11
CA GLU A 11 17.11 11.30 14.35
C GLU A 11 16.28 10.34 15.21
N GLN A 12 15.58 9.40 14.58
CA GLN A 12 14.81 8.35 15.26
C GLN A 12 15.64 7.09 15.57
N GLY A 13 16.95 7.10 15.30
CA GLY A 13 17.89 6.03 15.65
C GLY A 13 18.03 4.91 14.61
N TYR A 14 17.48 5.07 13.41
CA TYR A 14 17.61 4.08 12.34
C TYR A 14 18.89 4.27 11.54
N GLY A 15 19.70 3.21 11.44
CA GLY A 15 20.93 3.20 10.64
C GLY A 15 20.72 2.95 9.14
N TRP A 16 19.52 2.53 8.74
CA TRP A 16 19.19 2.19 7.35
C TRP A 16 17.85 2.80 6.96
N ALA A 17 17.75 3.24 5.71
CA ALA A 17 16.55 3.82 5.14
C ALA A 17 16.36 3.28 3.72
N TRP A 18 15.16 2.83 3.40
CA TRP A 18 14.83 2.29 2.09
C TRP A 18 13.76 3.15 1.40
N LEU A 19 13.97 3.45 0.12
CA LEU A 19 13.01 4.13 -0.74
C LEU A 19 13.16 3.65 -2.18
N ASP A 20 12.04 3.36 -2.84
CA ASP A 20 11.99 2.78 -4.19
C ASP A 20 12.78 3.59 -5.24
N THR A 21 12.89 4.89 -5.03
CA THR A 21 13.48 5.84 -5.97
C THR A 21 15.01 5.82 -5.93
N CYS A 22 15.61 5.40 -4.81
CA CYS A 22 17.06 5.35 -4.64
C CYS A 22 17.60 3.94 -4.47
N CYS A 23 16.78 3.01 -3.98
CA CYS A 23 17.21 1.66 -3.60
C CYS A 23 16.84 0.59 -4.64
N ILE A 24 16.26 0.98 -5.78
CA ILE A 24 15.96 0.08 -6.89
C ILE A 24 16.56 0.68 -8.16
N ASP A 25 17.48 -0.02 -8.78
CA ASP A 25 17.88 0.26 -10.16
C ASP A 25 16.76 -0.15 -11.12
N LYS A 26 15.97 0.85 -11.53
CA LYS A 26 14.86 0.66 -12.48
C LYS A 26 15.36 0.44 -13.92
N ALA A 27 16.65 0.61 -14.22
CA ALA A 27 17.23 0.27 -15.52
C ALA A 27 17.55 -1.23 -15.64
N SER A 28 17.85 -1.89 -14.51
CA SER A 28 18.04 -3.33 -14.44
C SER A 28 16.70 -4.05 -14.33
N ARG A 29 16.27 -4.71 -15.41
CA ARG A 29 15.02 -5.51 -15.42
C ARG A 29 15.02 -6.63 -14.37
N ALA A 30 16.19 -7.24 -14.15
CA ALA A 30 16.35 -8.31 -13.17
C ALA A 30 16.14 -7.78 -11.75
N GLU A 31 16.83 -6.70 -11.39
CA GLU A 31 16.70 -6.07 -10.08
C GLU A 31 15.30 -5.51 -9.86
N LEU A 32 14.73 -4.80 -10.84
CA LEU A 32 13.35 -4.30 -10.75
C LEU A 32 12.36 -5.43 -10.49
N SER A 33 12.53 -6.57 -11.16
CA SER A 33 11.64 -7.73 -10.98
C SER A 33 11.78 -8.36 -9.60
N GLU A 34 13.01 -8.49 -9.10
CA GLU A 34 13.29 -8.97 -7.74
C GLU A 34 12.71 -8.01 -6.70
N ALA A 35 12.90 -6.70 -6.90
CA ALA A 35 12.42 -5.66 -6.01
C ALA A 35 10.90 -5.63 -5.94
N ILE A 36 10.20 -5.71 -7.08
CA ILE A 36 8.73 -5.78 -7.11
C ILE A 36 8.23 -6.98 -6.29
N ASN A 37 8.82 -8.16 -6.48
CA ASN A 37 8.43 -9.37 -5.75
C ASN A 37 8.80 -9.35 -4.27
N SER A 38 9.79 -8.54 -3.88
CA SER A 38 10.30 -8.46 -2.50
C SER A 38 9.71 -7.29 -1.70
N MET A 39 9.16 -6.27 -2.36
CA MET A 39 8.77 -5.00 -1.73
C MET A 39 7.78 -5.17 -0.58
N TYR A 40 6.78 -6.05 -0.73
CA TYR A 40 5.85 -6.33 0.36
C TYR A 40 6.56 -6.93 1.59
N ALA A 41 7.53 -7.83 1.37
CA ALA A 41 8.32 -8.42 2.44
C ALA A 41 9.22 -7.38 3.10
N TRP A 42 9.85 -6.49 2.34
CA TRP A 42 10.66 -5.38 2.86
C TRP A 42 9.84 -4.43 3.71
N TYR A 43 8.67 -3.99 3.23
CA TYR A 43 7.75 -3.17 4.01
C TYR A 43 7.30 -3.86 5.29
N LYS A 44 6.99 -5.17 5.23
CA LYS A 44 6.59 -5.95 6.39
C LYS A 44 7.71 -6.11 7.43
N ALA A 45 8.96 -6.18 6.98
CA ALA A 45 10.14 -6.31 7.83
C ALA A 45 10.63 -4.96 8.38
N ALA A 46 10.16 -3.84 7.83
CA ALA A 46 10.52 -2.51 8.32
C ALA A 46 9.96 -2.27 9.73
N ASP A 47 10.79 -1.69 10.60
CA ASP A 47 10.38 -1.26 11.94
C ASP A 47 9.29 -0.18 11.87
N VAL A 48 9.42 0.74 10.91
CA VAL A 48 8.48 1.81 10.63
C VAL A 48 8.44 2.15 9.14
N CYS A 49 7.26 2.45 8.62
CA CYS A 49 7.08 3.03 7.31
C CYS A 49 6.63 4.49 7.42
N TYR A 50 7.42 5.41 6.86
CA TYR A 50 7.06 6.83 6.81
C TYR A 50 6.36 7.15 5.48
N VAL A 51 5.09 7.50 5.55
CA VAL A 51 4.29 7.96 4.42
C VAL A 51 4.38 9.47 4.32
N TYR A 52 5.06 9.95 3.29
CA TYR A 52 5.19 11.38 2.99
C TYR A 52 4.07 11.84 2.05
N LEU A 53 3.14 12.62 2.58
CA LEU A 53 2.01 13.20 1.87
C LEU A 53 2.38 14.59 1.37
N PHE A 54 2.76 14.68 0.09
CA PHE A 54 3.32 15.90 -0.50
C PHE A 54 2.28 16.99 -0.77
N ASP A 55 1.01 16.60 -0.75
CA ASP A 55 -0.20 17.34 -1.08
C ASP A 55 -1.01 17.75 0.16
N LEU A 56 -0.41 17.61 1.36
CA LEU A 56 -0.97 18.06 2.62
C LEU A 56 -0.11 19.17 3.22
N ASP A 57 -0.75 20.30 3.49
CA ASP A 57 -0.16 21.35 4.32
C ASP A 57 -0.26 21.03 5.82
N ASP A 58 0.48 21.79 6.62
CA ASP A 58 0.50 21.64 8.07
C ASP A 58 -0.83 22.07 8.69
N GLY A 59 -1.20 21.43 9.81
CA GLY A 59 -2.42 21.77 10.54
C GLY A 59 -3.70 21.15 9.97
N ASP A 60 -3.62 20.31 8.93
CA ASP A 60 -4.75 19.51 8.48
C ASP A 60 -5.26 18.58 9.60
N HIS A 61 -6.57 18.34 9.61
CA HIS A 61 -7.23 17.50 10.61
C HIS A 61 -7.83 16.27 9.92
N PRO A 62 -7.16 15.09 9.95
CA PRO A 62 -7.56 13.92 9.17
C PRO A 62 -9.00 13.43 9.40
N PHE A 63 -9.58 13.71 10.56
CA PHE A 63 -10.93 13.29 10.90
C PHE A 63 -12.01 14.16 10.26
N ASP A 64 -11.68 15.40 9.86
CA ASP A 64 -12.62 16.31 9.19
C ASP A 64 -13.01 15.75 7.82
N LYS A 65 -14.27 15.98 7.45
CA LYS A 65 -14.86 15.40 6.21
C LYS A 65 -14.17 15.90 4.95
N ASP A 66 -13.76 17.16 4.94
CA ASP A 66 -13.17 17.85 3.79
C ASP A 66 -11.66 18.08 3.99
N SER A 67 -11.02 17.26 4.82
CA SER A 67 -9.57 17.34 5.09
C SER A 67 -8.73 17.00 3.85
N GLN A 68 -7.56 17.63 3.78
CA GLN A 68 -6.58 17.33 2.73
C GLN A 68 -6.11 15.87 2.83
N PHE A 69 -6.00 15.32 4.04
CA PHE A 69 -5.71 13.91 4.26
C PHE A 69 -6.65 12.99 3.50
N ARG A 70 -7.97 13.18 3.63
CA ARG A 70 -8.96 12.35 2.91
C ARG A 70 -8.87 12.51 1.40
N ALA A 71 -8.50 13.70 0.93
CA ALA A 71 -8.36 14.02 -0.48
C ALA A 71 -7.00 13.61 -1.08
N SER A 72 -6.06 13.12 -0.26
CA SER A 72 -4.68 12.90 -0.70
C SER A 72 -4.60 11.92 -1.88
N GLU A 73 -3.79 12.28 -2.87
CA GLU A 73 -3.44 11.45 -4.02
C GLU A 73 -2.85 10.11 -3.58
N TRP A 74 -2.20 10.06 -2.41
CA TRP A 74 -1.60 8.83 -1.87
C TRP A 74 -2.62 7.70 -1.76
N HIS A 75 -3.89 7.97 -1.41
CA HIS A 75 -4.93 6.94 -1.30
C HIS A 75 -5.28 6.30 -2.65
N SER A 76 -5.03 7.02 -3.76
CA SER A 76 -5.37 6.57 -5.11
C SER A 76 -4.22 5.86 -5.82
N ARG A 77 -2.97 5.94 -5.36
CA ARG A 77 -1.82 5.36 -6.05
C ARG A 77 -1.71 3.87 -5.77
N ALA A 78 -1.67 3.02 -6.79
CA ALA A 78 -1.60 1.55 -6.63
C ALA A 78 -0.54 1.05 -5.63
N TRP A 79 0.71 1.43 -5.85
CA TRP A 79 1.85 0.90 -5.09
C TRP A 79 1.87 1.28 -3.60
N THR A 80 1.19 2.37 -3.22
CA THR A 80 1.13 2.78 -1.81
C THR A 80 0.18 1.89 -0.99
N LEU A 81 -0.47 0.89 -1.60
CA LEU A 81 -1.23 -0.13 -0.86
C LEU A 81 -0.30 -1.01 -0.03
N GLN A 82 0.87 -1.32 -0.56
CA GLN A 82 1.85 -2.14 0.16
C GLN A 82 2.43 -1.37 1.35
N GLU A 83 2.71 -0.07 1.19
CA GLU A 83 3.10 0.85 2.27
C GLU A 83 2.06 0.87 3.41
N LEU A 84 0.78 0.76 3.08
CA LEU A 84 -0.30 0.74 4.07
C LEU A 84 -0.42 -0.61 4.79
N LEU A 85 -0.47 -1.70 4.01
CA LEU A 85 -0.89 -3.00 4.52
C LEU A 85 0.26 -3.82 5.15
N ALA A 86 1.47 -3.71 4.61
CA ALA A 86 2.58 -4.59 4.99
C ALA A 86 3.26 -4.20 6.33
N PRO A 87 3.74 -2.96 6.55
CA PRO A 87 4.53 -2.58 7.73
C PRO A 87 3.71 -2.57 9.00
N THR A 88 4.30 -2.97 10.13
CA THR A 88 3.59 -2.93 11.41
C THR A 88 3.30 -1.48 11.81
N ASP A 89 4.32 -0.63 11.99
CA ASP A 89 4.08 0.79 12.27
C ASP A 89 4.11 1.63 10.98
N VAL A 90 3.17 2.55 10.84
CA VAL A 90 3.10 3.48 9.70
C VAL A 90 2.83 4.88 10.24
N VAL A 91 3.67 5.83 9.83
CA VAL A 91 3.63 7.23 10.27
C VAL A 91 3.34 8.11 9.06
N PHE A 92 2.27 8.89 9.12
CA PHE A 92 1.88 9.83 8.08
C PHE A 92 2.46 11.21 8.39
N LEU A 93 3.12 11.79 7.40
CA LEU A 93 3.82 13.06 7.48
C LEU A 93 3.30 14.02 6.40
N ALA A 94 3.13 15.29 6.76
CA ALA A 94 2.75 16.37 5.85
C ALA A 94 3.90 16.73 4.90
N LYS A 95 3.64 17.66 3.98
CA LYS A 95 4.63 18.18 3.03
C LYS A 95 5.85 18.78 3.71
N SER A 96 5.69 19.36 4.90
CA SER A 96 6.76 19.92 5.74
C SER A 96 7.56 18.89 6.53
N TRP A 97 7.17 17.60 6.51
CA TRP A 97 7.60 16.54 7.42
C TRP A 97 6.98 16.60 8.83
N ALA A 98 5.98 17.45 9.06
CA ALA A 98 5.20 17.45 10.30
C ALA A 98 4.38 16.15 10.47
N LEU A 99 4.26 15.67 11.71
CA LEU A 99 3.46 14.50 12.03
C LEU A 99 1.97 14.79 11.85
N ILE A 100 1.31 14.03 10.96
CA ILE A 100 -0.16 14.03 10.82
C ILE A 100 -0.77 13.00 11.77
N GLY A 101 -0.15 11.83 11.87
CA GLY A 101 -0.59 10.79 12.80
C GLY A 101 0.00 9.43 12.46
N ARG A 102 -0.19 8.48 13.38
CA ARG A 102 0.17 7.07 13.15
C ARG A 102 -1.03 6.28 12.69
N LEU A 103 -0.80 5.20 11.95
CA LEU A 103 -1.83 4.28 11.49
C LEU A 103 -2.73 3.78 12.64
N ALA A 104 -2.18 3.54 13.83
CA ALA A 104 -2.98 3.12 14.98
C ALA A 104 -4.11 4.11 15.35
N VAL A 105 -3.87 5.40 15.15
CA VAL A 105 -4.84 6.48 15.40
C VAL A 105 -5.69 6.75 14.17
N LEU A 106 -5.11 6.72 12.98
CA LEU A 106 -5.77 7.07 11.71
C LEU A 106 -6.55 5.92 11.08
N ALA A 107 -6.45 4.70 11.63
CA ALA A 107 -7.13 3.51 11.11
C ALA A 107 -8.64 3.71 10.87
N PRO A 108 -9.42 4.41 11.74
CA PRO A 108 -10.83 4.63 11.48
C PRO A 108 -11.09 5.46 10.21
N VAL A 109 -10.34 6.54 10.02
CA VAL A 109 -10.44 7.41 8.83
C VAL A 109 -9.99 6.66 7.58
N LEU A 110 -8.88 5.92 7.66
CA LEU A 110 -8.36 5.12 6.55
C LEU A 110 -9.34 4.02 6.12
N ALA A 111 -10.04 3.40 7.07
CA ALA A 111 -11.08 2.41 6.77
C ALA A 111 -12.26 3.05 6.02
N GLU A 112 -12.68 4.27 6.39
CA GLU A 112 -13.70 5.01 5.65
C GLU A 112 -13.26 5.31 4.21
N ILE A 113 -12.01 5.73 4.02
CA ILE A 113 -11.42 6.02 2.70
C ILE A 113 -11.34 4.75 1.83
N CYS A 114 -10.94 3.62 2.41
CA CYS A 114 -10.83 2.34 1.71
C CYS A 114 -12.18 1.71 1.29
N GLY A 115 -13.27 2.04 1.97
CA GLY A 115 -14.62 1.58 1.61
C GLY A 115 -15.49 1.16 2.80
N ARG A 116 -16.33 2.09 3.26
CA ARG A 116 -17.72 1.97 3.76
C ARG A 116 -18.22 0.83 4.67
N ASP A 117 -17.40 -0.07 5.19
CA ASP A 117 -17.90 -0.99 6.22
C ASP A 117 -17.51 -0.51 7.63
N ARG A 118 -18.45 0.25 8.21
CA ARG A 118 -18.37 0.85 9.55
C ARG A 118 -18.29 -0.19 10.66
N THR A 119 -18.57 -1.47 10.37
CA THR A 119 -18.55 -2.53 11.40
C THR A 119 -17.13 -3.02 11.74
N ILE A 120 -16.12 -2.70 10.92
CA ILE A 120 -14.73 -3.17 11.07
C ILE A 120 -13.86 -2.20 11.87
N LEU A 121 -14.44 -1.10 12.36
CA LEU A 121 -13.76 0.00 13.06
C LEU A 121 -13.33 -0.31 14.51
N ARG A 122 -13.29 -1.58 14.92
CA ARG A 122 -12.85 -1.95 16.28
C ARG A 122 -11.35 -2.25 16.33
N GLY A 123 -10.58 -1.16 16.26
CA GLY A 123 -9.19 -1.11 16.70
C GLY A 123 -8.16 -1.55 15.65
N TYR A 124 -7.03 -0.87 15.67
CA TYR A 124 -5.81 -1.19 14.90
C TYR A 124 -5.43 -2.68 14.95
N SER A 125 -5.63 -3.32 16.11
CA SER A 125 -5.36 -4.73 16.31
C SER A 125 -6.30 -5.67 15.55
N ALA A 126 -7.53 -5.27 15.20
CA ALA A 126 -8.42 -6.07 14.35
C ALA A 126 -8.08 -5.94 12.87
N TRP A 127 -7.69 -4.72 12.43
CA TRP A 127 -7.29 -4.43 11.05
C TRP A 127 -5.96 -5.10 10.65
N LYS A 128 -5.02 -5.27 11.62
CA LYS A 128 -3.73 -5.98 11.42
C LYS A 128 -3.76 -7.46 11.80
N ARG A 129 -4.71 -7.94 12.62
CA ARG A 129 -4.75 -9.38 12.96
C ARG A 129 -5.10 -10.16 11.71
N LYS A 130 -4.13 -10.98 11.27
CA LYS A 130 -4.13 -11.94 10.14
C LYS A 130 -5.36 -12.86 9.99
N GLN A 131 -6.39 -12.74 10.82
CA GLN A 131 -7.58 -13.59 10.81
C GLN A 131 -8.91 -12.82 10.85
N GLN A 132 -8.92 -11.48 10.77
CA GLN A 132 -10.18 -10.71 10.80
C GLN A 132 -10.36 -9.71 9.66
N THR A 133 -9.28 -9.32 8.96
CA THR A 133 -9.39 -8.51 7.74
C THR A 133 -9.54 -9.44 6.54
N SER A 134 -10.78 -9.60 6.06
CA SER A 134 -11.06 -10.52 4.96
C SER A 134 -10.28 -10.12 3.71
N VAL A 135 -9.96 -11.09 2.85
CA VAL A 135 -9.38 -10.79 1.53
C VAL A 135 -10.23 -9.75 0.81
N ALA A 136 -11.56 -9.86 0.88
CA ALA A 136 -12.49 -8.92 0.26
C ALA A 136 -12.27 -7.46 0.72
N GLN A 137 -11.93 -7.23 1.98
CA GLN A 137 -11.63 -5.88 2.50
C GLN A 137 -10.31 -5.34 1.97
N ARG A 138 -9.26 -6.16 1.97
CA ARG A 138 -7.95 -5.79 1.40
C ARG A 138 -8.09 -5.51 -0.10
N MET A 139 -8.93 -6.27 -0.79
CA MET A 139 -9.30 -6.07 -2.19
C MET A 139 -10.16 -4.80 -2.42
N SER A 140 -11.01 -4.39 -1.48
CA SER A 140 -11.75 -3.11 -1.57
C SER A 140 -10.80 -1.91 -1.60
N CYS A 141 -9.75 -1.92 -0.76
CA CYS A 141 -8.71 -0.88 -0.79
C CYS A 141 -7.95 -0.87 -2.13
N ALA A 142 -7.74 -2.04 -2.73
CA ALA A 142 -7.10 -2.19 -4.04
C ALA A 142 -7.97 -1.67 -5.19
N ALA A 143 -9.27 -1.94 -5.17
CA ALA A 143 -10.19 -1.65 -6.28
C ALA A 143 -10.23 -0.16 -6.67
N ARG A 144 -10.10 0.75 -5.69
CA ARG A 144 -10.14 2.20 -5.92
C ARG A 144 -8.81 2.80 -6.37
N ARG A 145 -7.73 2.02 -6.39
CA ARG A 145 -6.40 2.52 -6.74
C ARG A 145 -6.18 2.52 -8.24
N LYS A 146 -5.58 3.61 -8.71
CA LYS A 146 -5.19 3.87 -10.09
C LYS A 146 -3.77 3.35 -10.30
N THR A 147 -3.59 2.64 -11.41
CA THR A 147 -2.30 2.15 -11.87
C THR A 147 -1.82 2.91 -13.10
N LYS A 148 -0.50 2.97 -13.30
CA LYS A 148 0.07 3.50 -14.56
C LYS A 148 0.11 2.42 -15.65
N ARG A 149 0.43 1.19 -15.26
CA ARG A 149 0.37 0.00 -16.10
C ARG A 149 -0.80 -0.85 -15.66
N GLN A 150 -1.50 -1.47 -16.60
CA GLN A 150 -2.66 -2.29 -16.26
C GLN A 150 -2.26 -3.50 -15.41
N GLU A 151 -1.08 -4.08 -15.66
CA GLU A 151 -0.52 -5.24 -14.94
C GLU A 151 -0.27 -4.93 -13.45
N ASP A 152 0.01 -3.66 -13.11
CA ASP A 152 0.21 -3.24 -11.71
C ASP A 152 -1.04 -3.52 -10.86
N ARG A 153 -2.23 -3.72 -11.45
CA ARG A 153 -3.45 -4.08 -10.72
C ARG A 153 -3.35 -5.48 -10.09
N ALA A 154 -2.65 -6.41 -10.74
CA ALA A 154 -2.35 -7.72 -10.16
C ALA A 154 -1.14 -7.63 -9.22
N LEU A 155 -0.08 -6.90 -9.62
CA LEU A 155 1.15 -6.77 -8.82
C LEU A 155 0.91 -6.08 -7.47
N LEU A 156 0.02 -5.08 -7.42
CA LEU A 156 -0.25 -4.35 -6.18
C LEU A 156 -0.86 -5.25 -5.09
N VAL A 157 -1.57 -6.32 -5.47
CA VAL A 157 -2.25 -7.24 -4.55
C VAL A 157 -1.49 -8.54 -4.29
N MET A 158 -0.46 -8.90 -5.05
CA MET A 158 0.23 -10.19 -4.87
C MET A 158 0.76 -10.42 -3.45
N GLY A 159 1.25 -9.36 -2.78
CA GLY A 159 1.70 -9.43 -1.39
C GLY A 159 0.58 -9.68 -0.37
N ILE A 160 -0.67 -9.32 -0.69
CA ILE A 160 -1.86 -9.64 0.12
C ILE A 160 -2.10 -11.16 0.13
N PHE A 161 -1.84 -11.80 -1.01
CA PHE A 161 -1.95 -13.24 -1.23
C PHE A 161 -0.70 -14.01 -0.83
N GLY A 162 0.40 -13.32 -0.53
CA GLY A 162 1.66 -13.95 -0.18
C GLY A 162 2.29 -14.72 -1.34
N VAL A 163 2.04 -14.28 -2.57
CA VAL A 163 2.54 -14.91 -3.80
C VAL A 163 3.51 -13.99 -4.54
N SER A 164 4.37 -14.59 -5.35
CA SER A 164 5.22 -13.90 -6.32
C SER A 164 4.75 -14.25 -7.72
N ILE A 165 4.65 -13.25 -8.59
CA ILE A 165 4.18 -13.44 -9.98
C ILE A 165 5.14 -12.77 -10.97
N PRO A 166 5.19 -13.22 -12.24
CA PRO A 166 6.00 -12.59 -13.27
C PRO A 166 5.62 -11.12 -13.51
N ASN A 167 6.63 -10.26 -13.64
CA ASN A 167 6.47 -8.82 -13.90
C ASN A 167 6.56 -8.49 -15.40
N VAL A 168 5.69 -9.09 -16.22
CA VAL A 168 5.78 -8.98 -17.69
C VAL A 168 4.92 -7.83 -18.19
N TYR A 169 5.46 -6.61 -18.19
CA TYR A 169 4.73 -5.46 -18.73
C TYR A 169 4.46 -5.60 -20.24
N GLY A 170 3.21 -5.35 -20.65
CA GLY A 170 2.74 -5.48 -22.02
C GLY A 170 1.94 -6.76 -22.29
N GLU A 171 1.84 -7.68 -21.32
CA GLU A 171 1.04 -8.89 -21.47
C GLU A 171 -0.47 -8.66 -21.28
N GLY A 172 -0.87 -7.54 -20.67
CA GLY A 172 -2.26 -7.27 -20.37
C GLY A 172 -2.68 -7.66 -18.96
N LEU A 173 -3.69 -6.96 -18.45
CA LEU A 173 -4.26 -7.22 -17.12
C LEU A 173 -4.75 -8.66 -16.96
N GLU A 174 -5.38 -9.21 -18.00
CA GLU A 174 -5.96 -10.55 -17.97
C GLU A 174 -4.91 -11.62 -17.69
N ARG A 175 -3.74 -11.52 -18.33
CA ARG A 175 -2.62 -12.44 -18.13
C ARG A 175 -1.97 -12.24 -16.77
N ALA A 176 -1.79 -10.99 -16.34
CA ALA A 176 -1.27 -10.68 -15.01
C ALA A 176 -2.18 -11.24 -13.89
N CYS A 177 -3.51 -11.11 -14.04
CA CYS A 177 -4.49 -11.71 -13.13
C CYS A 177 -4.48 -13.24 -13.17
N LEU A 178 -4.22 -13.85 -14.33
CA LEU A 178 -4.06 -15.31 -14.43
C LEU A 178 -2.85 -15.79 -13.63
N TRP A 179 -1.72 -15.08 -13.69
CA TRP A 179 -0.56 -15.41 -12.85
C TRP A 179 -0.91 -15.36 -11.36
N LEU A 180 -1.64 -14.32 -10.95
CA LEU A 180 -2.09 -14.17 -9.58
C LEU A 180 -3.00 -15.32 -9.13
N TYR A 181 -3.94 -15.72 -9.99
CA TYR A 181 -4.85 -16.84 -9.74
C TYR A 181 -4.08 -18.18 -9.62
N VAL A 182 -3.18 -18.46 -10.56
CA VAL A 182 -2.39 -19.70 -10.58
C VAL A 182 -1.46 -19.78 -9.37
N ALA A 183 -0.84 -18.66 -8.99
CA ALA A 183 0.06 -18.62 -7.84
C ALA A 183 -0.68 -18.71 -6.49
N GLY A 184 -1.94 -18.26 -6.43
CA GLY A 184 -2.77 -18.27 -5.22
C GLY A 184 -3.36 -19.64 -4.83
N GLY A 185 -3.38 -20.62 -5.74
CA GLY A 185 -3.92 -21.95 -5.47
C GLY A 185 -5.43 -21.98 -5.18
N ASP A 186 -5.89 -23.01 -4.44
CA ASP A 186 -7.31 -23.28 -4.09
C ASP A 186 -7.90 -22.36 -2.98
N GLU A 187 -7.24 -21.25 -2.61
CA GLU A 187 -7.90 -20.27 -1.74
C GLU A 187 -9.13 -19.69 -2.49
N PRO A 188 -10.33 -19.70 -1.89
CA PRO A 188 -11.59 -19.60 -2.62
C PRO A 188 -11.91 -18.14 -2.95
N LEU A 189 -11.14 -17.54 -3.84
CA LEU A 189 -11.48 -16.27 -4.45
C LEU A 189 -12.10 -16.57 -5.78
N ARG A 190 -13.39 -16.24 -5.90
CA ARG A 190 -14.12 -16.47 -7.14
C ARG A 190 -13.48 -15.59 -8.21
N ARG A 191 -13.50 -16.03 -9.46
CA ARG A 191 -13.04 -15.26 -10.63
C ARG A 191 -13.56 -13.81 -10.64
N SER A 192 -14.74 -13.56 -10.06
CA SER A 192 -15.33 -12.23 -9.84
C SER A 192 -14.52 -11.30 -8.94
N ASP A 193 -13.77 -11.81 -7.97
CA ASP A 193 -13.01 -11.02 -7.00
C ASP A 193 -11.76 -10.42 -7.65
N TYR A 194 -11.18 -11.11 -8.62
CA TYR A 194 -10.09 -10.61 -9.46
C TYR A 194 -10.59 -9.62 -10.52
N LEU A 195 -11.81 -9.80 -11.02
CA LEU A 195 -12.43 -8.92 -12.03
C LEU A 195 -12.98 -7.60 -11.46
N ARG A 196 -13.21 -7.50 -10.14
CA ARG A 196 -13.53 -6.23 -9.46
C ARG A 196 -12.35 -5.24 -9.42
N VAL A 197 -11.18 -5.67 -9.89
CA VAL A 197 -10.04 -4.81 -10.19
C VAL A 197 -10.09 -4.37 -11.66
N GLY A 198 -11.27 -4.28 -12.28
CA GLY A 198 -11.56 -3.64 -13.57
C GLY A 198 -12.22 -2.27 -13.36
N PRO A 199 -12.12 -1.30 -14.29
CA PRO A 199 -13.05 -0.17 -14.28
C PRO A 199 -14.42 -0.66 -14.78
N ASP A 200 -15.50 -0.19 -14.15
CA ASP A 200 -16.74 0.03 -14.90
C ASP A 200 -16.53 1.21 -15.86
#